data_AF-A0A419E8Y3-F1
#
_entry.id   AF-A0A419E8Y3-F1
#
_cell.length_a   1.000
_cell.length_b   1.000
_cell.length_c   1.000
_cell.angle_alpha   90.00
_cell.angle_beta   90.00
_cell.angle_gamma   90.00
#
_symmetry.space_group_name_H-M   'P 1'
#
loop_
_entity.id
_entity.type
_entity.pdbx_description
1 polymer ?
#
loop_
_entity_poly.entity_id
_entity_poly.type
_entity_poly.pdbx_seq_one_letter_code
_entity_poly.pdbx_strand_id
1 'polypeptide(L)' 'MTLDENQPPLLLDQPKYVTTCGGKIKDPSKYPSAEYRGERVFFCTQACLETFLLNPDPFMAGEVEHPA' A
#
# COMPACT_ATOMS: atom_id res chain seq x y z
N MET A 1 -14.63 -32.65 14.36
CA MET A 1 -14.68 -32.91 12.91
C MET A 1 -15.48 -31.74 12.36
N THR A 2 -14.99 -30.76 11.62
CA THR A 2 -13.72 -30.44 10.94
C THR A 2 -13.72 -28.92 10.72
N LEU A 3 -12.53 -28.36 10.54
CA LEU A 3 -12.18 -26.94 10.46
C LEU A 3 -13.17 -26.02 9.71
N ASP A 4 -13.38 -24.85 10.31
CA ASP A 4 -13.94 -23.64 9.72
C ASP A 4 -13.01 -23.17 8.57
N GLU A 5 -13.24 -23.70 7.38
CA GLU A 5 -12.62 -23.24 6.13
C GLU A 5 -13.44 -22.08 5.57
N ASN A 6 -13.19 -20.87 6.06
CA ASN A 6 -13.57 -19.63 5.37
C ASN A 6 -12.36 -18.69 5.21
N GLN A 7 -11.21 -19.27 4.87
CA GLN A 7 -10.03 -18.49 4.49
C GLN A 7 -10.18 -18.11 2.99
N PRO A 8 -10.35 -16.82 2.65
CA PRO A 8 -10.34 -16.40 1.25
C PRO A 8 -8.99 -16.73 0.60
N PRO A 9 -8.95 -17.11 -0.68
CA PRO A 9 -7.72 -17.51 -1.35
C PRO A 9 -6.73 -16.35 -1.36
N LEU A 10 -5.62 -16.52 -0.65
CA LEU A 10 -4.50 -15.58 -0.66
C LEU A 10 -3.89 -15.58 -2.06
N LEU A 11 -4.23 -14.55 -2.84
CA LEU A 11 -3.80 -14.31 -4.21
C LEU A 11 -2.25 -14.34 -4.32
N LEU A 12 -1.71 -15.42 -4.89
CA LEU A 12 -0.27 -15.72 -4.89
C LEU A 12 0.51 -15.30 -6.14
N ASP A 13 -0.12 -14.73 -7.18
CA ASP A 13 0.56 -14.44 -8.45
C ASP A 13 0.31 -13.03 -9.04
N GLN A 14 -0.05 -12.06 -8.19
CA GLN A 14 -0.08 -10.65 -8.56
C GLN A 14 1.23 -9.97 -8.12
N PRO A 15 1.68 -8.86 -8.75
CA PRO A 15 2.77 -8.06 -8.18
C PRO A 15 2.40 -7.72 -6.75
N LYS A 16 3.01 -8.43 -5.80
CA LYS A 16 2.41 -8.66 -4.47
C LYS A 16 2.23 -7.36 -3.68
N TYR A 17 3.03 -6.34 -4.03
CA TYR A 17 3.02 -5.03 -3.41
C TYR A 17 3.38 -3.96 -4.46
N VAL A 18 2.49 -2.98 -4.65
CA VAL A 18 2.68 -1.81 -5.51
C VAL A 18 2.65 -0.57 -4.62
N THR A 19 3.57 0.36 -4.85
CA THR A 19 3.58 1.64 -4.14
C THR A 19 2.59 2.61 -4.76
N THR A 20 2.24 3.68 -4.04
CA THR A 20 1.35 4.74 -4.52
C THR A 20 1.82 5.41 -5.80
N CYS A 21 3.12 5.41 -6.08
CA CYS A 21 3.68 5.90 -7.34
C CYS A 21 3.58 4.89 -8.51
N GLY A 22 2.98 3.71 -8.29
CA GLY A 22 2.92 2.61 -9.25
C GLY A 22 4.18 1.72 -9.29
N GLY A 23 5.13 1.93 -8.36
CA GLY A 23 6.36 1.15 -8.27
C GLY A 23 6.10 -0.25 -7.74
N LYS A 24 6.50 -1.29 -8.47
CA LYS A 24 6.40 -2.67 -8.00
C LYS A 24 7.59 -2.99 -7.08
N ILE A 25 7.32 -3.36 -5.84
CA ILE A 25 8.36 -3.68 -4.85
C ILE A 25 8.36 -5.18 -4.54
N LYS A 26 9.55 -5.73 -4.32
CA LYS A 26 9.71 -7.15 -3.94
C LYS A 26 9.57 -7.37 -2.43
N ASP A 27 10.01 -6.39 -1.64
CA ASP A 27 10.07 -6.49 -0.18
C ASP A 27 9.33 -5.31 0.45
N PRO A 28 8.07 -5.48 0.88
CA PRO A 28 7.26 -4.40 1.45
C PRO A 28 7.77 -3.91 2.81
N SER A 29 8.48 -4.75 3.56
CA SER A 29 8.99 -4.43 4.90
C SER A 29 10.07 -3.36 4.89
N LYS A 30 10.76 -3.19 3.75
CA LYS A 30 11.75 -2.12 3.53
C LYS A 30 11.13 -0.77 3.18
N TYR A 31 9.84 -0.72 2.91
CA TYR A 31 9.15 0.49 2.48
C TYR A 31 8.16 0.96 3.55
N PRO A 32 8.00 2.27 3.73
CA PRO A 32 6.96 2.79 4.59
C PRO A 32 5.59 2.31 4.09
N SER A 33 4.73 1.92 5.04
CA SER A 33 3.35 1.53 4.76
C SER A 33 2.39 2.10 5.80
N ALA A 34 1.16 2.37 5.38
CA ALA A 34 0.09 2.84 6.26
C ALA A 34 -1.21 2.11 5.92
N GLU A 35 -2.13 2.12 6.88
CA GLU A 35 -3.49 1.64 6.67
C GLU A 35 -4.36 2.79 6.14
N TYR A 36 -5.05 2.55 5.02
CA TYR A 36 -5.96 3.49 4.40
C TYR A 36 -7.24 2.75 4.01
N ARG A 37 -8.39 3.17 4.55
CA ARG A 37 -9.70 2.56 4.26
C ARG A 37 -9.73 1.03 4.50
N GLY A 38 -8.93 0.52 5.44
CA GLY A 38 -8.81 -0.91 5.73
C GLY A 38 -7.86 -1.69 4.80
N GLU A 39 -7.20 -1.00 3.86
CA GLU A 39 -6.17 -1.58 3.00
C GLU A 39 -4.78 -1.07 3.39
N ARG A 40 -3.77 -1.93 3.27
CA ARG A 40 -2.38 -1.54 3.50
C ARG A 40 -1.77 -0.99 2.23
N VAL A 41 -1.29 0.24 2.31
CA VAL A 41 -0.72 1.00 1.20
C VAL A 41 0.77 1.16 1.41
N PHE A 42 1.57 1.03 0.35
CA PHE A 42 3.02 1.14 0.38
C PHE A 42 3.48 2.44 -0.29
N PHE A 43 4.52 3.05 0.27
CA PHE A 43 5.06 4.33 -0.19
C PHE A 43 6.52 4.16 -0.60
N CYS A 44 6.95 4.91 -1.62
CA CYS A 44 8.34 4.85 -2.10
C CYS A 44 9.35 5.39 -1.08
N THR A 45 8.95 6.43 -0.32
CA THR A 45 9.81 7.14 0.63
C THR A 45 9.02 7.58 1.86
N GLN A 46 9.74 7.94 2.93
CA GLN A 46 9.13 8.48 4.15
C GLN A 46 8.36 9.79 3.85
N ALA A 47 8.89 10.65 2.98
CA ALA A 47 8.24 11.90 2.58
C ALA A 47 6.86 11.67 1.93
N CYS A 48 6.72 10.61 1.12
CA CYS A 48 5.42 10.20 0.56
C CYS A 48 4.43 9.79 1.66
N LEU A 49 4.90 9.04 2.66
CA LEU A 49 4.07 8.66 3.81
C LEU A 49 3.64 9.89 4.61
N GLU A 50 4.55 10.83 4.90
CA GLU A 50 4.21 12.05 5.63
C GLU A 50 3.18 12.91 4.88
N THR A 51 3.36 13.07 3.58
CA THR A 51 2.42 13.79 2.71
C THR A 51 1.04 13.12 2.70
N PHE A 52 1.04 11.79 2.61
CA PHE A 52 -0.18 10.99 2.72
C PHE A 52 -0.87 11.13 4.08
N LEU A 53 -0.13 11.17 5.19
CA LEU A 53 -0.70 11.35 6.52
C LEU A 53 -1.35 12.73 6.70
N LEU A 54 -0.86 13.75 6.00
CA LEU A 54 -1.47 15.08 5.99
C LEU A 54 -2.77 15.10 5.18
N ASN A 55 -2.74 14.54 3.96
CA ASN A 55 -3.89 14.53 3.07
C ASN A 55 -3.97 13.22 2.26
N PRO A 56 -4.59 12.16 2.81
CA PRO A 56 -4.53 10.84 2.20
C PRO A 56 -5.39 10.71 0.94
N ASP A 57 -6.56 11.36 0.91
CA ASP A 57 -7.49 11.35 -0.22
C ASP A 57 -6.89 11.96 -1.50
N PRO A 58 -6.40 13.23 -1.51
CA PRO A 58 -5.82 13.81 -2.71
C PRO A 58 -4.48 13.14 -3.08
N PHE A 59 -3.76 12.59 -2.10
CA PHE A 59 -2.54 11.83 -2.38
C PHE A 59 -2.84 10.54 -3.15
N MET A 60 -3.87 9.80 -2.72
CA MET A 60 -4.39 8.63 -3.42
C MET A 60 -4.95 8.94 -4.81
N ALA A 61 -5.56 10.13 -4.96
CA ALA A 61 -6.07 10.60 -6.25
C ALA A 61 -4.94 11.03 -7.22
N GLY A 62 -3.69 11.10 -6.75
CA GLY A 62 -2.56 11.60 -7.54
C GLY A 62 -2.60 13.11 -7.78
N GLU A 63 -3.40 13.83 -6.98
CA GLU A 63 -3.55 15.29 -7.03
C GLU A 63 -2.48 16.02 -6.21
N VAL A 64 -1.69 15.29 -5.41
CA VAL A 64 -0.63 15.86 -4.59
C VAL A 64 0.69 15.85 -5.37
N GLU A 65 1.35 17.00 -5.39
CA GLU A 65 2.69 17.15 -5.95
C GLU A 65 3.69 16.36 -5.07
N HIS A 66 4.20 15.25 -5.60
CA HIS A 66 5.24 14.48 -4.94
C HIS A 66 6.58 15.22 -5.13
N PRO A 67 7.37 15.45 -4.07
CA PRO A 67 8.75 15.89 -4.27
C PRO A 67 9.48 14.78 -5.04
N ALA A 68 9.90 15.09 -6.26
CA ALA A 68 10.69 14.22 -7.12
C ALA A 68 12.08 13.94 -6.53
#